data_AF-A0A061IAU8-F1
#
_entry.id   AF-A0A061IAU8-F1
#
_cell.length_a   1.000
_cell.length_b   1.000
_cell.length_c   1.000
_cell.angle_alpha   90.00
_cell.angle_beta   90.00
_cell.angle_gamma   90.00
#
_symmetry.space_group_name_H-M   'P 1'
#
loop_
_entity.id
_entity.type
_entity.pdbx_description
1 polymer ?
#
loop_
_entity_poly.entity_id
_entity_poly.type
_entity_poly.pdbx_seq_one_letter_code
_entity_poly.pdbx_strand_id
1 'polypeptide(L)'
;MTTFTWNINHARLMVVEERCVYCVNSDNSGWTEIRREAWVSSSLFGVSRAVQEFGLARFKSNVTKTMKGFEYILAKLQGEAPSKTLVETAKEAKEKAKETALAATEKAKDLANKAATKQQQQQLV
;
A
#
# COMPACT_ATOMS: atom_id res chain seq x y z
N MET A 1 -1.79 -16.69 -20.75
CA MET A 1 -2.87 -15.67 -20.70
C MET A 1 -2.24 -14.29 -20.81
N THR A 2 -2.88 -13.33 -21.47
CA THR A 2 -2.37 -11.95 -21.58
C THR A 2 -3.46 -10.96 -21.20
N THR A 3 -3.12 -9.97 -20.38
CA THR A 3 -4.04 -8.89 -19.98
C THR A 3 -3.47 -7.54 -20.38
N PHE A 4 -4.36 -6.65 -20.82
CA PHE A 4 -4.08 -5.24 -21.08
C PHE A 4 -5.05 -4.39 -20.27
N THR A 5 -4.50 -3.45 -19.51
CA THR A 5 -5.27 -2.58 -18.61
C THR A 5 -4.82 -1.14 -18.79
N TRP A 6 -5.77 -0.21 -18.88
CA TRP A 6 -5.48 1.22 -18.95
C TRP A 6 -6.60 2.05 -18.33
N ASN A 7 -6.29 3.27 -17.91
CA ASN A 7 -7.32 4.19 -17.41
C ASN A 7 -8.07 4.87 -18.55
N ILE A 8 -9.40 4.75 -18.55
CA ILE A 8 -10.29 5.46 -19.49
C ILE A 8 -10.58 6.90 -19.05
N ASN A 9 -10.58 7.14 -17.73
CA ASN A 9 -10.83 8.45 -17.13
C ASN A 9 -9.52 9.13 -16.74
N HIS A 10 -9.54 10.46 -16.68
CA HIS A 10 -8.37 11.30 -16.35
C HIS A 10 -7.17 11.15 -17.30
N ALA A 11 -7.37 10.55 -18.49
CA ALA A 11 -6.33 10.34 -19.50
C ALA A 11 -5.64 11.63 -19.98
N ARG A 12 -6.31 12.80 -19.87
CA ARG A 12 -5.71 14.11 -20.14
C ARG A 12 -4.60 14.49 -19.15
N LEU A 13 -4.67 13.98 -17.92
CA LEU A 13 -3.66 14.23 -16.89
C LEU A 13 -2.53 13.21 -17.00
N MET A 14 -2.89 11.94 -17.06
CA MET A 14 -1.95 10.83 -17.09
C MET A 14 -2.62 9.60 -17.70
N VAL A 15 -1.85 8.87 -18.50
CA VAL A 15 -2.23 7.54 -18.99
C VAL A 15 -1.26 6.53 -18.38
N VAL A 16 -1.81 5.47 -17.82
CA VAL A 16 -1.09 4.30 -17.34
C VAL A 16 -1.62 3.10 -18.09
N GLU A 17 -0.76 2.49 -18.90
CA GLU A 17 -1.03 1.26 -19.62
C GLU A 17 -0.20 0.15 -18.99
N GLU A 18 -0.80 -1.00 -18.71
CA GLU A 18 -0.11 -2.19 -18.21
C GLU A 18 -0.41 -3.37 -19.11
N ARG A 19 0.64 -4.14 -19.43
CA ARG A 19 0.57 -5.43 -20.08
C ARG A 19 1.12 -6.49 -19.14
N CYS A 20 0.34 -7.53 -18.87
CA CYS A 20 0.82 -8.70 -18.14
C CYS A 20 0.68 -9.95 -19.02
N VAL A 21 1.77 -10.71 -19.15
CA VAL A 21 1.80 -12.02 -19.79
C VAL A 21 2.04 -13.08 -18.73
N TYR A 22 1.11 -14.01 -18.63
CA TYR A 22 1.12 -15.13 -17.70
C TYR A 22 1.44 -16.40 -18.48
N CYS A 23 2.56 -17.05 -18.15
CA CYS A 23 3.04 -18.26 -18.81
C CYS A 23 3.54 -19.28 -17.78
N VAL A 24 3.63 -20.55 -18.21
CA VAL A 24 4.33 -21.56 -17.42
C VAL A 24 5.82 -21.18 -17.40
N ASN A 25 6.45 -21.27 -16.23
CA ASN A 25 7.86 -20.96 -16.08
C ASN A 25 8.71 -22.01 -16.82
N SER A 26 9.79 -21.56 -17.47
CA SER A 26 10.69 -22.45 -18.25
C SER A 26 11.44 -23.46 -17.39
N ASP A 27 11.75 -23.09 -16.16
CA ASP A 27 12.63 -23.86 -15.27
C ASP A 27 11.80 -24.82 -14.39
N ASN A 28 10.53 -24.48 -14.14
CA ASN A 28 9.61 -25.29 -13.37
C ASN A 28 8.18 -25.24 -13.95
N SER A 29 7.73 -26.37 -14.49
CA SER A 29 6.39 -26.49 -15.08
C SER A 29 5.24 -26.36 -14.08
N GLY A 30 5.51 -26.48 -12.77
CA GLY A 30 4.55 -26.23 -11.70
C GLY A 30 4.41 -24.75 -11.32
N TRP A 31 5.25 -23.86 -11.85
CA TRP A 31 5.21 -22.43 -11.55
C TRP A 31 4.59 -21.63 -12.69
N THR A 32 3.93 -20.54 -12.32
CA THR A 32 3.45 -19.53 -13.27
C THR A 32 4.35 -18.30 -13.18
N GLU A 33 5.00 -17.96 -14.30
CA GLU A 33 5.74 -16.72 -14.47
C GLU A 33 4.80 -15.61 -14.94
N ILE A 34 4.96 -14.40 -14.39
CA ILE A 34 4.22 -13.21 -14.80
C ILE A 34 5.21 -12.16 -15.28
N ARG A 35 5.18 -11.86 -16.58
CA ARG A 35 5.94 -10.75 -17.18
C ARG A 35 5.06 -9.53 -17.26
N ARG A 36 5.45 -8.47 -16.55
CA ARG A 36 4.68 -7.23 -16.43
C ARG A 36 5.46 -6.05 -16.99
N GLU A 37 4.82 -5.31 -17.87
CA GLU A 37 5.33 -4.05 -18.44
C GLU A 37 4.29 -2.96 -18.20
N ALA A 38 4.75 -1.73 -18.00
CA ALA A 38 3.85 -0.59 -17.92
C ALA A 38 4.45 0.67 -18.55
N TRP A 39 3.57 1.46 -19.13
CA TRP A 39 3.86 2.76 -19.72
C TRP A 39 3.09 3.83 -18.96
N VAL A 40 3.81 4.81 -18.44
CA VAL A 40 3.23 5.97 -17.75
C VAL A 40 3.55 7.20 -18.57
N SER A 41 2.52 7.84 -19.12
CA SER A 41 2.66 9.04 -19.96
C SER A 41 1.78 10.18 -19.45
N SER A 42 2.17 11.41 -19.77
CA SER A 42 1.42 12.63 -19.40
C SER A 42 1.65 13.71 -20.45
N SER A 43 0.56 14.33 -20.90
CA SER A 43 0.56 15.45 -21.85
C SER A 43 0.55 16.82 -21.17
N LEU A 44 0.66 16.89 -19.84
CA LEU A 44 0.65 18.15 -19.09
C LEU A 44 1.97 18.89 -19.25
N PHE A 45 1.97 19.94 -20.04
CA PHE A 45 3.14 20.79 -20.24
C PHE A 45 3.61 21.43 -18.92
N GLY A 46 4.93 21.50 -18.70
CA GLY A 46 5.54 22.09 -17.51
C GLY A 46 5.58 21.20 -16.26
N VAL A 47 4.75 20.15 -16.17
CA VAL A 47 4.71 19.24 -15.00
C VAL A 47 4.71 17.75 -15.36
N SER A 48 4.82 17.39 -16.65
CA SER A 48 4.73 16.02 -17.16
C SER A 48 5.63 15.04 -16.41
N ARG A 49 6.89 15.41 -16.13
CA ARG A 49 7.84 14.56 -15.40
C ARG A 49 7.39 14.26 -13.98
N ALA A 50 6.91 15.26 -13.24
CA ALA A 50 6.42 15.06 -11.88
C ALA A 50 5.20 14.14 -11.85
N VAL A 51 4.30 14.28 -12.82
CA VAL A 51 3.12 13.42 -12.98
C VAL A 51 3.52 11.98 -13.32
N GLN A 52 4.50 11.79 -14.22
CA GLN A 52 5.02 10.47 -14.56
C GLN A 52 5.68 9.77 -13.36
N GLU A 53 6.50 10.48 -12.59
CA GLU A 53 7.13 9.94 -11.37
C GLU A 53 6.07 9.54 -10.32
N PHE A 54 5.02 10.37 -10.16
CA PHE A 54 3.88 10.03 -9.33
C PHE A 54 3.16 8.77 -9.81
N GLY A 55 2.91 8.66 -11.11
CA GLY A 55 2.31 7.48 -11.74
C GLY A 55 3.14 6.22 -11.54
N LEU A 56 4.47 6.33 -11.71
CA LEU A 56 5.40 5.23 -11.50
C LEU A 56 5.41 4.76 -10.04
N ALA A 57 5.44 5.68 -9.08
CA ALA A 57 5.38 5.36 -7.65
C ALA A 57 4.07 4.64 -7.29
N ARG A 58 2.94 5.13 -7.81
CA ARG A 58 1.62 4.47 -7.66
C ARG A 58 1.61 3.09 -8.29
N PHE A 59 2.15 2.94 -9.49
CA PHE A 59 2.22 1.67 -10.20
C PHE A 59 3.00 0.62 -9.39
N LYS A 60 4.18 0.97 -8.86
CA LYS A 60 4.96 0.08 -7.98
C LYS A 60 4.16 -0.42 -6.77
N SER A 61 3.41 0.48 -6.11
CA SER A 61 2.52 0.09 -5.01
C SER A 61 1.40 -0.86 -5.46
N ASN A 62 0.84 -0.62 -6.65
CA ASN A 62 -0.20 -1.47 -7.23
C ASN A 62 0.31 -2.87 -7.59
N VAL A 63 1.57 -3.00 -8.03
CA VAL A 63 2.20 -4.31 -8.27
C VAL A 63 2.21 -5.14 -6.99
N THR A 64 2.67 -4.58 -5.87
CA THR A 64 2.66 -5.28 -4.58
C THR A 64 1.26 -5.71 -4.15
N LYS A 65 0.25 -4.84 -4.33
CA LYS A 65 -1.15 -5.16 -4.01
C LYS A 65 -1.70 -6.27 -4.90
N THR A 66 -1.37 -6.25 -6.18
CA THR A 66 -1.80 -7.25 -7.15
C THR A 66 -1.24 -8.62 -6.79
N MET A 67 0.05 -8.71 -6.44
CA MET A 67 0.66 -9.96 -6.00
C MET A 67 0.02 -10.51 -4.71
N LYS A 68 -0.19 -9.65 -3.70
CA LYS A 68 -0.90 -10.04 -2.47
C LYS A 68 -2.32 -10.51 -2.73
N GLY A 69 -3.03 -9.85 -3.65
CA GLY A 69 -4.39 -10.23 -4.06
C GLY A 69 -4.40 -11.60 -4.75
N PHE A 70 -3.43 -11.86 -5.62
CA PHE A 70 -3.26 -13.17 -6.28
C PHE A 70 -2.96 -14.27 -5.27
N GLU A 71 -1.98 -14.08 -4.39
CA GLU A 71 -1.65 -15.04 -3.33
C GLU A 71 -2.88 -15.36 -2.47
N TYR A 72 -3.63 -14.33 -2.05
CA TYR A 72 -4.83 -14.49 -1.25
C TYR A 72 -5.91 -15.32 -1.96
N ILE A 73 -6.25 -14.97 -3.21
CA ILE A 73 -7.34 -15.67 -3.91
C ILE A 73 -6.93 -17.09 -4.30
N LEU A 74 -5.66 -17.32 -4.65
CA LEU A 74 -5.15 -18.65 -4.96
C LEU A 74 -5.19 -19.56 -3.73
N ALA A 75 -4.67 -19.10 -2.58
CA ALA A 75 -4.75 -19.84 -1.33
C ALA A 75 -6.21 -20.14 -0.93
N LYS A 76 -7.12 -19.17 -1.14
CA LYS A 76 -8.54 -19.36 -0.86
C LYS A 76 -9.18 -20.40 -1.77
N LEU A 77 -8.87 -20.39 -3.06
CA LEU A 77 -9.36 -21.39 -4.03
C LEU A 77 -8.79 -22.78 -3.76
N GLN A 78 -7.59 -22.88 -3.20
CA GLN A 78 -6.94 -24.14 -2.81
C GLN A 78 -7.37 -24.65 -1.43
N GLY A 79 -8.15 -23.87 -0.68
CA GLY A 79 -8.59 -24.23 0.68
C GLY A 79 -7.51 -24.04 1.77
N GLU A 80 -6.41 -23.37 1.45
CA GLU A 80 -5.27 -23.13 2.35
C GLU A 80 -5.38 -21.79 3.11
N ALA A 81 -6.31 -20.91 2.72
CA ALA A 81 -6.41 -19.58 3.31
C ALA A 81 -6.93 -19.62 4.77
N PRO A 82 -6.33 -18.82 5.69
CA PRO A 82 -6.92 -18.57 7.00
C PRO A 82 -8.32 -17.96 6.83
N SER A 83 -9.31 -18.47 7.54
CA SER A 83 -10.71 -18.06 7.50
C SER A 83 -10.99 -16.61 7.93
N LYS A 84 -9.97 -15.84 8.29
CA LYS A 84 -10.13 -14.42 8.67
C LYS A 84 -10.43 -13.57 7.43
N THR A 85 -11.61 -12.98 7.44
CA THR A 85 -12.05 -12.09 6.37
C THR A 85 -11.26 -10.78 6.41
N LEU A 86 -11.08 -10.11 5.25
CA LEU A 86 -10.44 -8.78 5.17
C LEU A 86 -11.07 -7.75 6.13
N VAL A 87 -12.35 -7.95 6.47
CA VAL A 87 -13.09 -7.16 7.46
C VAL A 87 -12.52 -7.33 8.86
N GLU A 88 -12.16 -8.54 9.27
CA GLU A 88 -11.54 -8.79 10.57
C GLU A 88 -10.12 -8.20 10.64
N THR A 89 -9.32 -8.35 9.58
CA THR A 89 -7.98 -7.76 9.52
C THR A 89 -8.04 -6.22 9.55
N ALA A 90 -9.00 -5.62 8.85
CA ALA A 90 -9.21 -4.18 8.89
C ALA A 90 -9.70 -3.70 10.27
N LYS A 91 -10.54 -4.48 10.94
CA LYS A 91 -11.03 -4.20 12.29
C LYS A 91 -9.90 -4.29 13.32
N GLU A 92 -9.07 -5.32 13.25
CA GLU A 92 -7.88 -5.48 14.10
C GLU A 92 -6.87 -4.35 13.87
N ALA A 93 -6.61 -3.96 12.61
CA ALA A 93 -5.71 -2.85 12.29
C ALA A 93 -6.23 -1.51 12.81
N LYS A 94 -7.55 -1.26 12.71
CA LYS A 94 -8.20 -0.07 13.23
C LYS A 94 -8.12 0.00 14.76
N GLU A 95 -8.35 -1.11 15.45
CA GLU A 95 -8.23 -1.17 16.92
C GLU A 95 -6.78 -0.94 17.36
N LYS A 96 -5.80 -1.58 16.71
CA LYS A 96 -4.37 -1.31 16.99
C LYS A 96 -3.99 0.15 16.81
N ALA A 97 -4.47 0.80 15.74
CA ALA A 97 -4.20 2.21 15.51
C ALA A 97 -4.80 3.10 16.62
N LYS A 98 -6.01 2.79 17.08
CA LYS A 98 -6.68 3.50 18.18
C LYS A 98 -5.95 3.32 19.51
N GLU A 99 -5.48 2.11 19.80
CA GLU A 99 -4.70 1.81 21.00
C GLU A 99 -3.34 2.53 20.99
N THR A 100 -2.67 2.57 19.84
CA THR A 100 -1.40 3.28 19.68
C THR A 100 -1.57 4.80 19.86
N ALA A 101 -2.68 5.36 19.36
CA ALA A 101 -3.01 6.77 19.55
C ALA A 101 -3.27 7.09 21.04
N LEU A 102 -4.02 6.24 21.75
CA LEU A 102 -4.27 6.38 23.19
C LEU A 102 -2.97 6.34 24.01
N ALA A 103 -2.09 5.39 23.71
CA ALA A 103 -0.80 5.27 24.37
C ALA A 103 0.10 6.51 24.15
N ALA A 104 0.04 7.11 22.97
CA ALA A 104 0.77 8.35 22.68
C ALA A 104 0.21 9.54 23.46
N THR A 105 -1.12 9.67 23.57
CA THR A 105 -1.75 10.74 24.37
C THR A 105 -1.45 10.64 25.85
N GLU A 106 -1.46 9.43 26.43
CA GLU A 106 -1.13 9.26 27.85
C GLU A 106 0.35 9.56 28.13
N LYS A 107 1.26 9.11 27.26
CA LYS A 107 2.69 9.50 27.34
C LYS A 107 2.88 11.02 27.28
N ALA A 108 2.12 11.72 26.45
CA ALA A 108 2.21 13.18 26.33
C ALA A 108 1.73 13.88 27.61
N LYS A 109 0.64 13.40 28.24
CA LYS A 109 0.17 13.93 29.54
C LYS A 109 1.17 13.69 30.66
N ASP A 110 1.77 12.50 30.73
CA ASP A 110 2.78 12.17 31.75
C ASP A 110 4.02 13.06 31.62
N LEU A 111 4.47 13.32 30.39
CA LEU A 111 5.59 14.23 30.12
C LEU A 111 5.26 15.68 30.50
N ALA A 112 4.04 16.15 30.20
CA ALA A 112 3.58 17.49 30.59
C ALA A 112 3.50 17.65 32.12
N ASN A 113 2.95 16.66 32.82
CA ASN A 113 2.87 16.67 34.28
C ASN A 113 4.25 16.67 34.94
N LYS A 114 5.20 15.87 34.43
CA LYS A 114 6.60 15.85 34.90
C LYS A 114 7.32 17.18 34.64
N ALA A 115 7.03 17.83 33.52
CA ALA A 115 7.59 19.15 33.21
C ALA A 115 7.05 20.24 34.16
N ALA A 116 5.76 20.20 34.47
CA ALA A 116 5.12 21.12 35.42
C ALA A 116 5.66 20.97 36.86
N THR A 117 5.89 19.73 37.31
CA THR A 117 6.48 19.49 38.65
C THR A 117 7.93 19.95 38.75
N LYS A 118 8.73 19.81 37.67
CA LYS A 118 10.10 20.35 37.62
C LYS A 118 10.13 21.88 37.66
N GLN A 119 9.19 22.56 37.00
CA GLN A 119 9.10 24.02 37.03
C GLN A 119 8.72 24.56 38.41
N GLN A 120 7.80 23.90 39.14
CA GLN A 120 7.45 24.28 40.52
C GLN A 120 8.62 24.10 41.50
N GLN A 121 9.44 23.06 41.34
CA GLN A 121 10.62 22.85 42.20
C GLN A 121 11.75 23.86 41.95
N GLN A 122 11.83 24.45 40.75
CA GLN A 122 12.82 25.48 40.42
C GLN A 122 12.42 26.90 40.86
N GLN A 123 11.15 27.15 41.20
CA GLN A 123 10.66 28.44 41.70
C GLN A 123 10.68 28.57 43.24
N LEU A 124 11.07 27.51 43.95
CA LEU A 124 11.14 27.46 45.42
C LEU A 124 12.57 27.58 45.98
N VAL A 125 13.53 28.02 45.16
CA VAL A 125 14.93 28.29 45.55
C VAL A 125 15.21 29.79 45.46
#